data_AF-A0A1H7S177-F1
#
_entry.id   AF-A0A1H7S177-F1
#
_cell.length_a   1.000
_cell.length_b   1.000
_cell.length_c   1.000
_cell.angle_alpha   90.00
_cell.angle_beta   90.00
_cell.angle_gamma   90.00
#
_symmetry.space_group_name_H-M   'P 1'
#
loop_
_entity.id
_entity.type
_entity.pdbx_description
1 polymer ?
#
loop_
_entity_poly.entity_id
_entity_poly.type
_entity_poly.pdbx_seq_one_letter_code
_entity_poly.pdbx_strand_id
1 'polypeptide(L)'
;MSVGKTSFWISLCIGVLGSSLASCQNPVSEVQAESHHYTDQQNCPALLVMKVGETLEFNAAENPSTGYQWQIMQPLHLFKVEEQYLATEKSKAMVGVGGEKTVKLTALKPGQELIELAYVRPWEVAQDRTQTDAPTSWQCRVRIS
;
A
#
# COMPACT_ATOMS: atom_id res chain seq x y z
N MET A 1 1.45 -73.49 -9.66
CA MET A 1 0.86 -73.68 -8.31
C MET A 1 1.93 -74.25 -7.39
N SER A 2 1.99 -73.74 -6.16
CA SER A 2 2.95 -74.03 -5.07
C SER A 2 4.34 -73.37 -5.24
N VAL A 3 4.62 -72.24 -4.58
CA VAL A 3 5.12 -72.07 -3.17
C VAL A 3 6.58 -72.54 -3.07
N GLY A 4 7.57 -71.83 -2.52
CA GLY A 4 7.65 -70.58 -1.79
C GLY A 4 9.06 -70.42 -1.19
N LYS A 5 9.39 -69.18 -0.84
CA LYS A 5 10.24 -68.72 0.28
C LYS A 5 11.72 -69.16 0.46
N THR A 6 12.52 -68.09 0.66
CA THR A 6 13.70 -67.91 1.56
C THR A 6 15.05 -68.57 1.26
N SER A 7 16.06 -67.73 0.97
CA SER A 7 17.28 -67.53 1.81
C SER A 7 18.26 -66.61 1.06
N PHE A 8 18.54 -65.41 1.59
CA PHE A 8 19.74 -65.09 2.39
C PHE A 8 21.06 -65.25 1.62
N TRP A 9 21.57 -64.13 1.10
CA TRP A 9 22.99 -63.94 0.83
C TRP A 9 23.43 -62.63 1.46
N ILE A 10 24.29 -62.75 2.47
CA ILE A 10 25.05 -61.67 3.09
C ILE A 10 26.21 -61.31 2.16
N SER A 11 26.36 -60.04 1.81
CA SER A 11 27.62 -59.38 1.43
C SER A 11 27.40 -57.89 1.66
N LEU A 12 27.79 -57.32 2.80
CA LEU A 12 29.14 -57.02 3.30
C LEU A 12 29.90 -56.04 2.39
N CYS A 13 30.15 -54.86 2.99
CA CYS A 13 31.05 -53.77 2.56
C CYS A 13 30.51 -52.97 1.34
N ILE A 14 30.57 -51.65 1.27
CA ILE A 14 31.64 -50.72 1.62
C ILE A 14 31.00 -49.37 1.94
N GLY A 15 31.52 -48.67 2.95
CA GLY A 15 30.99 -47.40 3.41
C GLY A 15 31.10 -46.26 2.39
N VAL A 16 30.13 -45.35 2.45
CA VAL A 16 30.37 -43.93 2.25
C VAL A 16 29.56 -43.21 3.32
N LEU A 17 30.26 -42.69 4.33
CA LEU A 17 29.77 -41.62 5.20
C LEU A 17 29.58 -40.38 4.31
N GLY A 18 28.45 -40.32 3.61
CA GLY A 18 28.03 -39.13 2.89
C GLY A 18 27.31 -38.21 3.87
N SER A 19 28.06 -37.33 4.53
CA SER A 19 27.50 -36.20 5.26
C SER A 19 26.72 -35.34 4.27
N SER A 20 25.40 -35.54 4.21
CA SER A 20 24.49 -34.60 3.60
C SER A 20 24.57 -33.31 4.40
N LEU A 21 25.38 -32.36 3.93
CA LEU A 21 25.25 -30.97 4.34
C LEU A 21 23.83 -30.56 3.92
N ALA A 22 22.92 -30.55 4.89
CA ALA A 22 21.65 -29.88 4.75
C ALA A 22 21.96 -28.41 4.49
N SER A 23 21.99 -28.03 3.21
CA SER A 23 22.04 -26.63 2.81
C SER A 23 20.72 -26.03 3.26
N CYS A 24 20.71 -25.34 4.40
CA CYS A 24 19.63 -24.45 4.78
C CYS A 24 19.59 -23.31 3.74
N GLN A 25 18.88 -23.53 2.64
CA GLN A 25 18.44 -22.44 1.78
C GLN A 25 17.39 -21.68 2.58
N ASN A 26 17.84 -20.67 3.33
CA ASN A 26 16.92 -19.65 3.79
C ASN A 26 16.35 -19.01 2.51
N PRO A 27 15.03 -19.05 2.27
CA PRO A 27 14.48 -18.22 1.23
C PRO A 27 14.87 -16.79 1.59
N VAL A 28 15.64 -16.14 0.72
CA VAL A 28 15.84 -14.69 0.79
C VAL A 28 14.43 -14.14 0.61
N SER A 29 13.81 -13.72 1.72
CA SER A 29 12.54 -13.00 1.67
C SER A 29 12.80 -11.76 0.83
N GLU A 30 12.37 -11.81 -0.43
CA GLU A 30 12.11 -10.64 -1.24
C GLU A 30 11.38 -9.66 -0.34
N VAL A 31 11.96 -8.46 -0.16
CA VAL A 31 11.40 -7.44 0.74
C VAL A 31 10.04 -7.08 0.18
N GLN A 32 8.98 -7.72 0.68
CA GLN A 32 7.61 -7.38 0.35
C GLN A 32 7.39 -5.99 0.96
N ALA A 33 7.50 -4.96 0.13
CA ALA A 33 7.15 -3.60 0.53
C ALA A 33 5.68 -3.62 0.97
N GLU A 34 5.45 -3.30 2.24
CA GLU A 34 4.11 -3.22 2.82
C GLU A 34 3.32 -2.07 2.18
N SER A 35 2.01 -2.26 2.02
CA SER A 35 1.09 -1.24 1.53
C SER A 35 -0.03 -1.01 2.53
N HIS A 36 -0.18 0.23 2.99
CA HIS A 36 -1.24 0.68 3.88
C HIS A 36 -2.37 1.31 3.06
N HIS A 37 -3.60 0.80 3.19
CA HIS A 37 -4.75 1.31 2.43
C HIS A 37 -5.72 2.02 3.35
N TYR A 38 -6.17 3.21 2.94
CA TYR A 38 -7.12 4.04 3.66
C TYR A 38 -8.22 4.57 2.74
N THR A 39 -9.39 4.83 3.32
CA THR A 39 -10.47 5.60 2.69
C THR A 39 -10.81 6.85 3.51
N ASP A 40 -11.64 7.73 2.95
CA ASP A 40 -12.16 8.93 3.62
C ASP A 40 -13.03 8.62 4.86
N GLN A 41 -13.45 7.36 5.03
CA GLN A 41 -14.24 6.89 6.18
C GLN A 41 -13.37 6.28 7.29
N GLN A 42 -12.07 6.08 7.03
CA GLN A 42 -11.16 5.42 7.95
C GLN A 42 -10.21 6.43 8.59
N ASN A 43 -10.02 6.32 9.90
CA ASN A 43 -9.02 7.13 10.60
C ASN A 43 -7.64 6.48 10.48
N CYS A 44 -6.62 7.29 10.19
CA CYS A 44 -5.22 6.88 10.39
C CYS A 44 -4.93 6.74 11.89
N PRO A 45 -4.05 5.81 12.31
CA PRO A 45 -3.57 5.77 13.69
C PRO A 45 -2.92 7.10 14.10
N ALA A 46 -2.78 7.32 15.41
CA ALA A 46 -2.14 8.54 15.94
C ALA A 46 -0.72 8.77 15.39
N LEU A 47 0.00 7.68 15.10
CA LEU A 47 1.27 7.68 14.38
C LEU A 47 1.36 6.38 13.57
N LEU A 48 1.39 6.50 12.25
CA LEU A 48 1.70 5.39 11.36
C LEU A 48 3.22 5.27 11.22
N VAL A 49 3.76 4.06 11.39
CA VAL A 49 5.19 3.78 11.20
C VAL A 49 5.36 3.02 9.89
N MET A 50 6.23 3.52 9.02
CA MET A 50 6.54 2.94 7.71
C MET A 50 8.06 2.79 7.55
N LYS A 51 8.47 1.96 6.59
CA LYS A 51 9.86 1.86 6.11
C LYS A 51 10.00 2.54 4.75
N VAL A 52 11.24 2.87 4.40
CA VAL A 52 11.56 3.32 3.03
C VAL A 52 11.14 2.24 2.03
N GLY A 53 10.42 2.64 0.98
CA GLY A 53 9.87 1.78 -0.05
C GLY A 53 8.43 1.31 0.17
N GLU A 54 7.91 1.40 1.40
CA GLU A 54 6.51 1.08 1.69
C GLU A 54 5.56 2.14 1.11
N THR A 55 4.31 1.74 0.86
CA THR A 55 3.30 2.59 0.25
C THR A 55 2.14 2.87 1.18
N LEU A 56 1.57 4.06 1.06
CA LEU A 56 0.28 4.43 1.61
C LEU A 56 -0.63 4.82 0.45
N GLU A 57 -1.78 4.18 0.34
CA GLU A 57 -2.77 4.44 -0.69
C GLU A 57 -4.07 4.95 -0.06
N PHE A 58 -4.49 6.14 -0.46
CA PHE A 58 -5.76 6.73 -0.07
C PHE A 58 -6.74 6.64 -1.25
N ASN A 59 -7.91 6.04 -1.01
CA ASN A 59 -8.98 5.89 -1.99
C ASN A 59 -10.25 6.56 -1.49
N ALA A 60 -10.82 7.47 -2.27
CA ALA A 60 -12.04 8.15 -1.89
C ALA A 60 -12.90 8.50 -3.10
N ALA A 61 -14.21 8.58 -2.88
CA ALA A 61 -15.12 9.06 -3.89
C ALA A 61 -14.81 10.53 -4.24
N GLU A 62 -14.85 10.85 -5.53
CA GLU A 62 -14.59 12.19 -6.05
C GLU A 62 -15.56 12.50 -7.20
N ASN A 63 -16.17 13.68 -7.19
CA ASN A 63 -17.03 14.12 -8.29
C ASN A 63 -16.55 15.45 -8.90
N PRO A 64 -15.63 15.41 -9.87
CA PRO A 64 -15.07 16.62 -10.50
C PRO A 64 -16.11 17.54 -11.13
N SER A 65 -17.29 17.02 -11.51
CA SER A 65 -18.39 17.85 -12.08
C SER A 65 -18.94 18.88 -11.10
N THR A 66 -18.75 18.67 -9.80
CA THR A 66 -19.16 19.61 -8.73
C THR A 66 -18.10 20.67 -8.42
N GLY A 67 -16.91 20.52 -9.01
CA GLY A 67 -15.71 21.29 -8.72
C GLY A 67 -14.91 20.83 -7.50
N TYR A 68 -15.44 19.90 -6.70
CA TYR A 68 -14.73 19.34 -5.55
C TYR A 68 -13.81 18.21 -5.97
N GLN A 69 -12.61 18.21 -5.39
CA GLN A 69 -11.59 17.18 -5.56
C GLN A 69 -10.78 17.01 -4.27
N TRP A 70 -10.21 15.82 -4.06
CA TRP A 70 -9.25 15.59 -2.99
C TRP A 70 -7.91 16.23 -3.35
N GLN A 71 -7.33 16.98 -2.41
CA GLN A 71 -6.07 17.70 -2.58
C GLN A 71 -5.13 17.45 -1.42
N ILE A 72 -3.85 17.22 -1.73
CA ILE A 72 -2.79 17.28 -0.74
C ILE A 72 -2.59 18.75 -0.35
N MET A 73 -2.80 19.06 0.92
CA MET A 73 -2.85 20.45 1.38
C MET A 73 -1.48 21.08 1.58
N GLN A 74 -0.45 20.27 1.81
CA GLN A 74 0.92 20.72 2.00
C GLN A 74 1.88 19.88 1.14
N PRO A 75 2.90 20.51 0.52
CA PRO A 75 3.92 19.76 -0.20
C PRO A 75 4.56 18.68 0.68
N LEU A 76 4.61 17.46 0.19
CA LEU A 76 5.26 16.34 0.86
C LEU A 76 6.70 16.19 0.38
N HIS A 77 7.63 15.99 1.29
CA HIS A 77 9.07 15.93 1.02
C HIS A 77 9.69 14.55 1.28
N LEU A 78 8.98 13.67 1.99
CA LEU A 78 9.41 12.31 2.28
C LEU A 78 8.77 11.26 1.37
N PHE A 79 7.83 11.66 0.51
CA PHE A 79 7.06 10.77 -0.36
C PHE A 79 7.19 11.11 -1.83
N LYS A 80 7.15 10.08 -2.69
CA LYS A 80 6.73 10.22 -4.09
C LYS A 80 5.21 10.13 -4.12
N VAL A 81 4.56 11.10 -4.76
CA VAL A 81 3.10 11.15 -4.91
C VAL A 81 2.71 10.74 -6.32
N GLU A 82 1.74 9.83 -6.44
CA GLU A 82 1.10 9.44 -7.69
C GLU A 82 -0.42 9.51 -7.50
N GLU A 83 -1.10 10.30 -8.33
CA GLU A 83 -2.55 10.50 -8.22
C GLU A 83 -3.25 10.00 -9.47
N GLN A 84 -4.38 9.33 -9.27
CA GLN A 84 -5.21 8.79 -10.35
C GLN A 84 -6.68 9.05 -10.04
N TYR A 85 -7.46 9.41 -11.06
CA TYR A 85 -8.90 9.50 -10.97
C TYR A 85 -9.53 8.54 -11.98
N LEU A 86 -10.43 7.69 -11.51
CA LEU A 86 -11.18 6.73 -12.32
C LEU A 86 -12.66 7.06 -12.26
N ALA A 87 -13.20 7.47 -13.40
CA ALA A 87 -14.63 7.70 -13.54
C ALA A 87 -15.37 6.35 -13.48
N THR A 88 -16.47 6.24 -12.72
CA THR A 88 -17.24 4.98 -12.64
C THR A 88 -17.80 4.58 -14.00
N GLU A 89 -18.03 3.29 -14.27
CA GLU A 89 -18.63 2.87 -15.55
C GLU A 89 -19.98 3.56 -15.84
N LYS A 90 -20.76 3.88 -14.79
CA LYS A 90 -22.00 4.65 -14.90
C LYS A 90 -21.77 6.10 -15.33
N SER A 91 -20.65 6.72 -14.93
CA SER A 91 -20.28 8.08 -15.34
C SER A 91 -19.93 8.22 -16.82
N LYS A 92 -19.54 7.12 -17.49
CA LYS A 92 -19.30 7.13 -18.95
C LYS A 92 -20.59 7.28 -19.75
N ALA A 93 -21.73 6.94 -19.16
CA ALA A 93 -23.05 7.01 -19.79
C ALA A 93 -23.92 8.18 -19.31
N MET A 94 -23.52 8.89 -18.24
CA MET A 94 -24.33 9.92 -17.61
C MET A 94 -23.46 11.05 -17.05
N VAL A 95 -23.76 12.29 -17.47
CA VAL A 95 -23.10 13.49 -16.95
C VAL A 95 -23.46 13.70 -15.47
N GLY A 96 -22.46 14.02 -14.64
CA GLY A 96 -22.65 14.37 -13.23
C GLY A 96 -22.44 13.22 -12.23
N VAL A 97 -22.18 11.99 -12.71
CA VAL A 97 -21.83 10.88 -11.83
C VAL A 97 -20.34 10.94 -11.49
N GLY A 98 -20.02 10.82 -10.21
CA GLY A 98 -18.65 10.81 -9.72
C GLY A 98 -17.85 9.55 -10.07
N GLY A 99 -16.62 9.54 -9.60
CA GLY A 99 -15.61 8.50 -9.74
C GLY A 99 -14.92 8.26 -8.40
N GLU A 100 -13.75 7.64 -8.49
CA GLU A 100 -12.87 7.37 -7.37
C GLU A 100 -11.51 8.02 -7.63
N LYS A 101 -10.97 8.66 -6.60
CA LYS A 101 -9.62 9.21 -6.56
C LYS A 101 -8.75 8.25 -5.77
N THR A 102 -7.61 7.90 -6.34
CA THR A 102 -6.53 7.17 -5.68
C THR A 102 -5.31 8.07 -5.56
N VAL A 103 -4.77 8.20 -4.34
CA VAL A 103 -3.51 8.89 -4.06
C VAL A 103 -2.54 7.87 -3.46
N LYS A 104 -1.49 7.55 -4.21
CA LYS A 104 -0.43 6.63 -3.80
C LYS A 104 0.81 7.40 -3.38
N LEU A 105 1.24 7.16 -2.15
CA LEU A 105 2.39 7.78 -1.50
C LEU A 105 3.45 6.71 -1.24
N THR A 106 4.61 6.82 -1.90
CA THR A 106 5.73 5.88 -1.68
C THR A 106 6.78 6.53 -0.81
N ALA A 107 7.11 5.92 0.34
CA ALA A 107 8.11 6.44 1.27
C ALA A 107 9.52 6.43 0.64
N LEU A 108 10.17 7.59 0.56
CA LEU A 108 11.47 7.75 -0.12
C LEU A 108 12.65 7.79 0.83
N LYS A 109 12.48 8.37 2.02
CA LYS A 109 13.57 8.56 2.98
C LYS A 109 13.05 8.66 4.43
N PRO A 110 13.89 8.36 5.43
CA PRO A 110 13.50 8.46 6.84
C PRO A 110 13.12 9.88 7.25
N GLY A 111 12.20 9.99 8.21
CA GLY A 111 11.72 11.26 8.75
C GLY A 111 10.32 11.17 9.33
N GLN A 112 9.75 12.31 9.68
CA GLN A 112 8.34 12.42 10.09
C GLN A 112 7.66 13.52 9.28
N GLU A 113 6.45 13.25 8.81
CA GLU A 113 5.67 14.17 7.99
C GLU A 113 4.18 13.97 8.26
N LEU A 114 3.39 15.04 8.13
CA LEU A 114 1.93 14.99 8.23
C LEU A 114 1.36 15.01 6.82
N ILE A 115 0.62 13.97 6.46
CA ILE A 115 -0.18 13.94 5.24
C ILE A 115 -1.54 14.53 5.60
N GLU A 116 -2.00 15.48 4.79
CA GLU A 116 -3.34 16.05 4.88
C GLU A 116 -3.95 16.09 3.48
N LEU A 117 -5.06 15.36 3.32
CA LEU A 117 -5.88 15.34 2.12
C LEU A 117 -7.20 16.02 2.45
N ALA A 118 -7.61 17.05 1.71
CA ALA A 118 -8.90 17.70 1.91
C ALA A 118 -9.74 17.69 0.64
N TYR A 119 -11.05 17.52 0.81
CA TYR A 119 -12.02 17.56 -0.27
C TYR A 119 -12.50 19.00 -0.48
N VAL A 120 -11.95 19.65 -1.51
CA VAL A 120 -12.05 21.10 -1.71
C VAL A 120 -12.27 21.47 -3.16
N ARG A 121 -12.77 22.69 -3.38
CA ARG A 121 -12.63 23.38 -4.66
C ARG A 121 -11.31 24.14 -4.67
N PRO A 122 -10.35 23.81 -5.54
CA PRO A 122 -9.01 24.39 -5.49
C PRO A 122 -8.99 25.92 -5.56
N TRP A 123 -9.95 26.50 -6.31
CA TRP A 123 -10.06 27.95 -6.47
C TRP A 123 -10.63 28.67 -5.23
N GLU A 124 -11.38 27.99 -4.36
CA GLU A 124 -11.90 28.58 -3.12
C GLU A 124 -10.78 28.67 -2.06
N VAL A 125 -9.95 27.61 -1.95
CA VAL A 125 -8.80 27.57 -1.03
C VAL A 125 -7.72 28.59 -1.39
N ALA A 126 -7.55 28.88 -2.69
CA ALA A 126 -6.61 29.90 -3.15
C ALA A 126 -7.06 31.34 -2.84
N GLN A 127 -8.36 31.56 -2.69
CA GLN A 127 -8.95 32.90 -2.57
C GLN A 127 -9.26 33.31 -1.13
N ASP A 128 -9.48 32.37 -0.22
CA ASP A 128 -9.91 32.69 1.14
C ASP A 128 -9.33 31.72 2.19
N ARG A 129 -8.47 32.23 3.08
CA ARG A 129 -7.96 31.47 4.26
C ARG A 129 -8.91 31.57 5.47
N THR A 130 -10.01 32.28 5.33
CA THR A 130 -10.97 32.58 6.41
C THR A 130 -12.26 31.76 6.32
N GLN A 131 -12.31 30.73 5.48
CA GLN A 131 -13.45 29.80 5.39
C GLN A 131 -13.82 29.27 6.79
N THR A 132 -15.02 29.63 7.25
CA THR A 132 -15.50 29.39 8.62
C THR A 132 -15.85 27.92 8.89
N ASP A 133 -15.98 27.11 7.82
CA ASP A 133 -16.24 25.68 7.89
C ASP A 133 -15.01 24.92 7.37
N ALA A 134 -14.38 24.14 8.24
CA ALA A 134 -13.25 23.31 7.83
C ALA A 134 -13.73 22.31 6.76
N PRO A 135 -13.02 22.17 5.62
CA PRO A 135 -13.37 21.19 4.61
C PRO A 135 -13.24 19.77 5.17
N THR A 136 -13.97 18.82 4.60
CA THR A 136 -13.76 17.40 4.91
C THR A 136 -12.32 17.04 4.61
N SER A 137 -11.60 16.56 5.62
CA SER A 137 -10.18 16.24 5.51
C SER A 137 -9.84 14.92 6.16
N TRP A 138 -8.88 14.21 5.57
CA TRP A 138 -8.23 13.05 6.12
C TRP A 138 -6.78 13.37 6.43
N GLN A 139 -6.31 12.99 7.62
CA GLN A 139 -4.96 13.30 8.09
C GLN A 139 -4.26 12.05 8.60
N CYS A 140 -2.95 11.97 8.35
CA CYS A 140 -2.13 10.87 8.82
C CYS A 140 -0.72 11.34 9.15
N ARG A 141 -0.35 11.20 10.43
CA ARG A 141 1.02 11.47 10.88
C ARG A 141 1.86 10.23 10.65
N VAL A 142 2.89 10.34 9.83
CA VAL A 142 3.75 9.20 9.45
C VAL A 142 5.17 9.40 9.99
N ARG A 143 5.76 8.32 10.47
CA ARG A 143 7.20 8.19 10.74
C ARG A 143 7.78 7.12 9.81
N ILE A 144 8.73 7.53 8.98
CA ILE A 144 9.50 6.63 8.13
C ILE A 144 10.83 6.31 8.84
N SER A 145 11.12 5.03 9.05
CA SER A 145 12.36 4.53 9.68
C SER A 145 13.19 3.64 8.78
#